data_AF-A0A2N5T5X3-F1
#
_entry.id   AF-A0A2N5T5X3-F1
#
_cell.length_a   1.000
_cell.length_b   1.000
_cell.length_c   1.000
_cell.angle_alpha   90.00
_cell.angle_beta   90.00
_cell.angle_gamma   90.00
#
_symmetry.space_group_name_H-M   'P 1'
#
loop_
_entity.id
_entity.type
_entity.pdbx_description
1 polymer ?
#
loop_
_entity_poly.entity_id
_entity_poly.type
_entity_poly.pdbx_seq_one_letter_code
_entity_poly.pdbx_strand_id
1 'polypeptide(L)'
;MIIRHVPINLYADDTSGNFSKQFNKHIVYYFTLSGLPPRVSNMEYNCHLMCTSNMAGALELADQIVDQMNELATEGVVAYDSGLKQNVLVMSVFLCFQGDSPMDAEITSTPVPGVALHACRMCTLKATNTKDRKTSLYVCRFIGRNAQGERVHILE
;
A
#
# COMPACT_ATOMS: atom_id res chain seq x y z
N MET A 1 2.56 -14.22 -29.74
CA MET A 1 3.25 -13.46 -28.68
C MET A 1 2.76 -13.97 -27.33
N ILE A 2 3.64 -14.41 -26.44
CA ILE A 2 3.25 -14.88 -25.09
C ILE A 2 3.22 -13.68 -24.16
N ILE A 3 2.16 -13.56 -23.39
CA ILE A 3 2.01 -12.50 -22.37
C ILE A 3 2.36 -13.10 -21.00
N ARG A 4 3.18 -12.38 -20.23
CA ARG A 4 3.56 -12.71 -18.85
C ARG A 4 3.02 -11.62 -17.93
N HIS A 5 2.01 -11.97 -17.13
CA HIS A 5 1.54 -11.08 -16.08
C HIS A 5 2.42 -11.20 -14.85
N VAL A 6 2.92 -10.06 -14.37
CA VAL A 6 3.82 -9.95 -13.23
C VAL A 6 3.26 -8.90 -12.26
N PRO A 7 2.15 -9.21 -11.55
CA PRO A 7 1.54 -8.26 -10.63
C PRO A 7 2.49 -7.89 -9.49
N ILE A 8 2.47 -6.64 -9.04
CA ILE A 8 3.34 -6.14 -7.96
C ILE A 8 2.56 -5.54 -6.79
N ASN A 9 3.13 -5.69 -5.61
CA ASN A 9 2.71 -4.98 -4.41
C ASN A 9 3.66 -3.79 -4.23
N LEU A 10 3.13 -2.57 -4.28
CA LEU A 10 3.90 -1.33 -4.14
C LEU A 10 3.89 -0.89 -2.68
N TYR A 11 5.05 -0.41 -2.22
CA TYR A 11 5.23 0.13 -0.89
C TYR A 11 5.75 1.56 -1.00
N ALA A 12 5.24 2.43 -0.14
CA ALA A 12 5.89 3.70 0.17
C ALA A 12 6.24 3.74 1.65
N ASP A 13 7.45 4.14 1.95
CA ASP A 13 7.91 4.27 3.33
C ASP A 13 8.71 5.57 3.51
N ASP A 14 8.69 6.07 4.74
CA ASP A 14 9.52 7.18 5.16
C ASP A 14 10.72 6.64 5.93
N THR A 15 11.86 6.61 5.25
CA THR A 15 13.11 6.16 5.86
C THR A 15 13.91 7.35 6.35
N SER A 16 14.16 7.42 7.66
CA SER A 16 15.17 8.32 8.21
C SER A 16 16.53 7.64 8.12
N GLY A 17 17.48 8.22 7.38
CA GLY A 17 18.86 7.75 7.39
C GLY A 17 19.37 7.63 8.84
N ASN A 18 20.09 6.54 9.15
CA ASN A 18 20.39 6.05 10.51
C ASN A 18 21.29 6.98 11.39
N PHE A 19 21.47 8.25 11.02
CA PHE A 19 22.11 9.28 11.81
C PHE A 19 21.09 10.41 12.11
N SER A 20 20.63 10.46 13.36
CA SER A 20 19.84 11.54 13.98
C SER A 20 18.67 12.13 13.17
N LYS A 21 17.51 11.49 13.30
CA LYS A 21 16.20 12.02 13.71
C LYS A 21 15.84 13.44 13.22
N GLN A 22 14.81 13.48 12.37
CA GLN A 22 13.91 14.60 12.06
C GLN A 22 14.20 15.47 10.81
N PHE A 23 15.43 15.48 10.27
CA PHE A 23 15.78 16.42 9.16
C PHE A 23 16.23 15.80 7.83
N ASN A 24 16.43 14.49 7.75
CA ASN A 24 16.70 13.78 6.48
C ASN A 24 15.62 12.73 6.24
N LYS A 25 14.42 13.22 5.95
CA LYS A 25 13.29 12.41 5.53
C LYS A 25 13.54 11.93 4.10
N HIS A 26 13.62 10.63 3.88
CA HIS A 26 13.67 10.06 2.53
C HIS A 26 12.40 9.26 2.29
N ILE A 27 11.59 9.74 1.35
CA ILE A 27 10.53 8.90 0.82
C ILE A 27 11.19 7.85 -0.06
N VAL A 28 10.81 6.60 0.15
CA VAL A 28 11.25 5.46 -0.66
C VAL A 28 10.03 4.73 -1.20
N TYR A 29 10.05 4.45 -2.50
CA TYR A 29 9.14 3.51 -3.13
C TYR A 29 9.90 2.24 -3.48
N TYR A 30 9.32 1.10 -3.14
CA TYR A 30 9.83 -0.21 -3.50
C TYR A 30 8.66 -1.15 -3.76
N PHE A 31 8.92 -2.26 -4.45
CA PHE A 31 7.88 -3.24 -4.72
C PHE A 31 8.37 -4.66 -4.50
N THR A 32 7.41 -5.57 -4.35
CA THR A 32 7.64 -7.01 -4.34
C THR A 32 6.74 -7.67 -5.38
N LEU A 33 7.15 -8.81 -5.92
CA LEU A 33 6.27 -9.60 -6.78
C LEU A 33 5.10 -10.16 -5.97
N SER A 34 3.89 -10.02 -6.51
CA SER A 34 2.68 -10.50 -5.85
C SER A 34 2.58 -12.02 -5.93
N GLY A 35 1.94 -12.63 -4.93
CA GLY A 35 1.74 -14.07 -4.86
C GLY A 35 2.90 -14.86 -4.22
N LEU A 36 3.98 -14.19 -3.84
CA LEU A 36 5.03 -14.81 -3.04
C LEU A 36 4.55 -15.08 -1.60
N PRO A 37 4.89 -16.23 -0.99
CA PRO A 37 4.65 -16.46 0.43
C PRO A 37 5.35 -15.40 1.30
N PRO A 38 4.79 -14.99 2.46
CA PRO A 38 5.36 -13.95 3.31
C PRO A 38 6.83 -14.14 3.68
N ARG A 39 7.24 -15.40 3.91
CA ARG A 39 8.64 -15.74 4.21
C ARG A 39 9.60 -15.38 3.07
N VAL A 40 9.14 -15.46 1.83
CA VAL A 40 9.92 -15.20 0.62
C VAL A 40 9.82 -13.71 0.23
N SER A 41 8.62 -13.12 0.25
CA SER A 41 8.43 -11.69 -0.06
C SER A 41 9.23 -10.78 0.86
N ASN A 42 9.44 -11.18 2.12
CA ASN A 42 10.19 -10.40 3.12
C ASN A 42 11.71 -10.60 3.04
N MET A 43 12.21 -11.39 2.07
CA MET A 43 13.65 -11.47 1.80
C MET A 43 14.06 -10.26 0.96
N GLU A 44 15.19 -9.64 1.30
CA GLU A 44 15.73 -8.47 0.60
C GLU A 44 15.85 -8.68 -0.91
N TYR A 45 16.17 -9.90 -1.35
CA TYR A 45 16.26 -10.28 -2.76
C TYR A 45 14.96 -10.03 -3.56
N ASN A 46 13.80 -10.17 -2.93
CA ASN A 46 12.50 -9.97 -3.58
C ASN A 46 11.94 -8.56 -3.40
N CYS A 47 12.70 -7.68 -2.73
CA CYS A 47 12.37 -6.28 -2.52
C CYS A 47 13.15 -5.43 -3.52
N HIS A 48 12.42 -4.84 -4.48
CA HIS A 48 13.01 -4.06 -5.56
C HIS A 48 12.77 -2.58 -5.32
N LEU A 49 13.86 -1.84 -5.10
CA LEU A 49 13.83 -0.39 -4.99
C LEU A 49 13.41 0.23 -6.33
N MET A 50 12.44 1.14 -6.28
CA MET A 50 11.95 1.86 -7.45
C MET A 50 12.51 3.28 -7.50
N CYS A 51 12.35 4.06 -6.44
CA CYS A 51 12.94 5.39 -6.32
C CYS A 51 13.08 5.82 -4.86
N THR A 52 13.91 6.85 -4.64
CA THR A 52 14.00 7.55 -3.36
C THR A 52 14.21 9.04 -3.60
N SER A 53 13.63 9.88 -2.74
CA SER A 53 13.87 11.32 -2.76
C SER A 53 13.79 11.91 -1.36
N ASN A 54 14.65 12.91 -1.12
CA ASN A 54 14.58 13.80 0.04
C ASN A 54 14.01 15.18 -0.32
N MET A 55 13.69 15.42 -1.59
CA MET A 55 13.16 16.68 -2.10
C MET A 55 11.68 16.58 -2.46
N ALA A 56 11.28 15.43 -3.02
CA ALA A 56 9.93 15.18 -3.50
C ALA A 56 9.08 14.45 -2.46
N GLY A 57 7.80 14.82 -2.38
CA GLY A 57 6.82 14.16 -1.52
C GLY A 57 6.37 12.80 -2.05
N ALA A 58 5.61 12.05 -1.26
CA ALA A 58 5.16 10.72 -1.66
C ALA A 58 4.24 10.75 -2.89
N LEU A 59 3.36 11.76 -2.98
CA LEU A 59 2.47 11.95 -4.13
C LEU A 59 3.21 12.38 -5.41
N GLU A 60 4.24 13.22 -5.29
CA GLU A 60 5.03 13.68 -6.43
C GLU A 60 5.82 12.53 -7.07
N LEU A 61 6.39 11.65 -6.24
CA LEU A 61 7.01 10.42 -6.72
C LEU A 61 5.97 9.43 -7.30
N ALA A 62 4.80 9.31 -6.66
CA ALA A 62 3.73 8.43 -7.12
C ALA A 62 3.20 8.82 -8.50
N ASP A 63 3.13 10.11 -8.83
CA ASP A 63 2.62 10.60 -10.11
C ASP A 63 3.35 9.95 -11.30
N GLN A 64 4.68 10.02 -11.31
CA GLN A 64 5.50 9.38 -12.35
C GLN A 64 5.40 7.85 -12.33
N ILE A 65 5.31 7.26 -11.14
CA ILE A 65 5.19 5.81 -10.98
C ILE A 65 3.87 5.32 -11.58
N VAL A 66 2.77 6.02 -11.33
CA VAL A 66 1.44 5.67 -11.84
C VAL A 66 1.40 5.73 -13.35
N ASP A 67 1.97 6.77 -13.97
CA ASP A 67 2.05 6.90 -15.42
C ASP A 67 2.78 5.71 -16.06
N GLN A 68 4.00 5.41 -15.60
CA GLN A 68 4.79 4.28 -16.11
C GLN A 68 4.09 2.93 -15.91
N MET A 69 3.36 2.80 -14.81
CA MET A 69 2.68 1.54 -14.47
C MET A 69 1.37 1.37 -15.24
N ASN A 70 0.69 2.46 -15.58
CA ASN A 70 -0.43 2.43 -16.52
C ASN A 70 0.04 1.99 -17.90
N GLU A 71 1.16 2.53 -18.40
CA GLU A 71 1.76 2.08 -19.67
C GLU A 71 2.15 0.59 -19.62
N LEU A 72 2.78 0.14 -18.53
CA LEU A 72 3.14 -1.27 -18.35
C LEU A 72 1.91 -2.19 -18.20
N ALA A 73 0.77 -1.66 -17.75
CA ALA A 73 -0.49 -2.37 -17.61
C ALA A 73 -1.29 -2.45 -18.92
N THR A 74 -1.17 -1.46 -19.82
CA THR A 74 -1.92 -1.43 -21.09
C THR A 74 -1.10 -1.91 -22.27
N GLU A 75 0.12 -1.39 -22.42
CA GLU A 75 1.00 -1.67 -23.56
C GLU A 75 1.98 -2.81 -23.27
N GLY A 76 2.42 -2.93 -22.01
CA GLY A 76 3.45 -3.88 -21.61
C GLY A 76 4.84 -3.55 -22.15
N VAL A 77 5.81 -4.41 -21.84
CA VAL A 77 7.20 -4.28 -22.32
C VAL A 77 7.70 -5.61 -22.86
N VAL A 78 8.42 -5.58 -23.99
CA VAL A 78 9.01 -6.79 -24.55
C VAL A 78 10.27 -7.16 -23.76
N ALA A 79 10.29 -8.37 -23.21
CA ALA A 79 11.45 -8.93 -22.51
C ALA A 79 11.76 -10.34 -23.02
N TYR A 80 13.02 -10.78 -22.89
CA TYR A 80 13.41 -12.13 -23.25
C TYR A 80 13.22 -13.08 -22.07
N ASP A 81 12.37 -14.10 -22.23
CA ASP A 81 12.19 -15.16 -21.22
C ASP A 81 13.21 -16.28 -21.47
N SER A 82 14.17 -16.42 -20.55
CA SER A 82 15.24 -17.41 -20.65
C SER A 82 14.75 -18.86 -20.50
N GLY A 83 13.64 -19.08 -19.80
CA GLY A 83 13.02 -20.40 -19.65
C GLY A 83 12.30 -20.83 -20.93
N LEU A 84 11.62 -19.91 -21.61
CA LEU A 84 10.93 -20.14 -22.87
C LEU A 84 11.81 -19.93 -24.11
N LYS A 85 13.00 -19.35 -23.94
CA LYS A 85 13.97 -19.00 -24.99
C LYS A 85 13.39 -18.12 -26.11
N GLN A 86 12.46 -17.23 -25.79
CA GLN A 86 11.81 -16.35 -26.75
C GLN A 86 11.40 -15.02 -26.12
N ASN A 87 11.11 -14.03 -26.97
CA ASN A 87 10.55 -12.75 -26.52
C ASN A 87 9.11 -12.94 -26.04
N VAL A 88 8.81 -12.38 -24.88
CA VAL A 88 7.49 -12.32 -24.26
C VAL A 88 7.12 -10.86 -24.02
N LEU A 89 5.81 -10.58 -23.97
CA LEU A 89 5.30 -9.29 -23.52
C LEU A 89 5.04 -9.37 -22.01
N VAL A 90 5.81 -8.64 -21.22
CA VAL A 90 5.62 -8.52 -19.78
C VAL A 90 4.63 -7.40 -19.51
N MET A 91 3.60 -7.70 -18.73
CA MET A 91 2.60 -6.74 -18.29
C MET A 91 2.50 -6.80 -16.77
N SER A 92 2.36 -5.64 -16.13
CA SER A 92 2.27 -5.55 -14.68
C SER A 92 1.14 -4.64 -14.27
N VAL A 93 0.54 -4.93 -13.12
CA VAL A 93 -0.47 -4.10 -12.48
C VAL A 93 -0.14 -3.96 -11.01
N PHE A 94 -0.54 -2.84 -10.42
CA PHE A 94 -0.56 -2.69 -8.98
C PHE A 94 -1.69 -3.52 -8.38
N LEU A 95 -1.31 -4.57 -7.65
CA LEU A 95 -2.29 -5.40 -6.94
C LEU A 95 -2.70 -4.75 -5.61
N CYS A 96 -1.72 -4.25 -4.87
CA CYS A 96 -1.97 -3.45 -3.67
C CYS A 96 -0.91 -2.37 -3.47
N PHE A 97 -1.34 -1.31 -2.78
CA PHE A 97 -0.46 -0.31 -2.19
C PHE A 97 -0.35 -0.59 -0.69
N GLN A 98 0.85 -0.45 -0.14
CA GLN A 98 1.14 -0.66 1.27
C GLN A 98 1.93 0.52 1.82
N GLY A 99 1.51 0.99 2.98
CA GLY A 99 2.21 1.98 3.76
C GLY A 99 1.83 1.85 5.22
N ASP A 100 2.52 2.58 6.08
CA ASP A 100 2.03 2.77 7.43
C ASP A 100 0.78 3.66 7.45
N SER A 101 0.12 3.77 8.60
CA SER A 101 -1.15 4.51 8.69
C SER A 101 -1.05 5.98 8.25
N PRO A 102 0.01 6.74 8.60
CA PRO A 102 0.29 8.05 8.03
C PRO A 102 0.49 8.06 6.51
N MET A 103 1.28 7.15 5.95
CA MET A 103 1.54 7.10 4.51
C MET A 103 0.25 6.82 3.73
N ASP A 104 -0.55 5.84 4.15
CA ASP A 104 -1.86 5.59 3.55
C ASP A 104 -2.77 6.82 3.60
N ALA A 105 -2.69 7.59 4.69
CA ALA A 105 -3.49 8.80 4.88
C ALA A 105 -3.09 9.89 3.88
N GLU A 106 -1.78 10.08 3.66
CA GLU A 106 -1.21 11.00 2.67
C GLU A 106 -1.63 10.61 1.25
N ILE A 107 -1.43 9.34 0.87
CA ILE A 107 -1.72 8.84 -0.49
C ILE A 107 -3.22 8.89 -0.81
N THR A 108 -4.08 8.54 0.15
CA THR A 108 -5.54 8.52 -0.06
C THR A 108 -6.21 9.87 0.21
N SER A 109 -5.46 10.90 0.62
CA SER A 109 -6.02 12.18 1.09
C SER A 109 -7.07 12.00 2.19
N THR A 110 -6.85 11.04 3.10
CA THR A 110 -7.73 10.75 4.25
C THR A 110 -7.08 11.17 5.57
N PRO A 111 -7.85 11.45 6.63
CA PRO A 111 -7.27 11.70 7.94
C PRO A 111 -6.54 10.47 8.51
N VAL A 112 -5.47 10.69 9.28
CA VAL A 112 -4.75 9.60 9.94
C VAL A 112 -5.68 8.85 10.91
N PRO A 113 -5.81 7.50 10.78
CA PRO A 113 -6.72 6.69 11.58
C PRO A 113 -6.64 6.89 13.09
N GLY A 114 -5.48 7.26 13.63
CA GLY A 114 -5.28 7.48 15.08
C GLY A 114 -6.10 8.64 15.65
N VAL A 115 -6.40 9.66 14.85
CA VAL A 115 -7.11 10.89 15.28
C VAL A 115 -8.46 11.09 14.61
N ALA A 116 -8.75 10.31 13.57
CA ALA A 116 -10.01 10.36 12.84
C ALA A 116 -11.20 9.85 13.68
N LEU A 117 -12.39 10.43 13.45
CA LEU A 117 -13.66 9.91 13.96
C LEU A 117 -14.15 8.70 13.15
N HIS A 118 -13.81 8.67 11.86
CA HIS A 118 -13.90 7.50 10.98
C HIS A 118 -12.52 6.84 10.92
N ALA A 119 -12.26 5.90 11.83
CA ALA A 119 -10.94 5.30 11.97
C ALA A 119 -10.60 4.30 10.85
N CYS A 120 -11.63 3.62 10.32
CA CYS A 120 -11.47 2.69 9.21
C CYS A 120 -11.80 3.43 7.90
N ARG A 121 -10.99 3.20 6.87
CA ARG A 121 -11.19 3.77 5.53
C ARG A 121 -12.21 3.02 4.69
N MET A 122 -12.64 1.83 5.15
CA MET A 122 -13.54 0.94 4.41
C MET A 122 -14.97 0.94 4.96
N CYS A 123 -15.17 1.13 6.27
CA CYS A 123 -16.50 1.08 6.88
C CYS A 123 -17.06 2.46 7.21
N THR A 124 -18.37 2.56 7.40
CA THR A 124 -19.09 3.80 7.75
C THR A 124 -19.02 4.15 9.24
N LEU A 125 -18.48 3.27 10.09
CA LEU A 125 -18.46 3.45 11.55
C LEU A 125 -17.79 4.77 11.96
N LYS A 126 -18.54 5.58 12.72
CA LYS A 126 -18.14 6.90 13.21
C LYS A 126 -18.21 6.96 14.73
N ALA A 127 -17.21 7.56 15.36
CA ALA A 127 -17.27 7.99 16.75
C ALA A 127 -17.78 9.44 16.86
N THR A 128 -18.51 9.78 17.93
CA THR A 128 -18.92 11.17 18.17
C THR A 128 -17.71 12.02 18.59
N ASN A 129 -16.80 11.45 19.36
CA ASN A 129 -15.52 12.05 19.73
C ASN A 129 -14.42 10.97 19.84
N THR A 130 -13.16 11.39 19.92
CA THR A 130 -12.01 10.46 19.96
C THR A 130 -11.97 9.59 21.22
N LYS A 131 -12.58 10.01 22.34
CA LYS A 131 -12.64 9.20 23.57
C LYS A 131 -13.58 8.01 23.39
N ASP A 132 -14.68 8.18 22.66
CA ASP A 132 -15.68 7.12 22.44
C ASP A 132 -15.10 5.92 21.69
N ARG A 133 -14.02 6.10 20.93
CA ARG A 133 -13.32 5.02 20.23
C ARG A 133 -12.75 3.94 21.15
N LYS A 134 -12.51 4.28 22.42
CA LYS A 134 -12.01 3.36 23.43
C LYS A 134 -13.13 2.62 24.16
N THR A 135 -14.39 2.95 23.89
CA THR A 135 -15.52 2.30 24.54
C THR A 135 -15.71 0.88 24.00
N SER A 136 -16.14 -0.04 24.88
CA SER A 136 -16.44 -1.41 24.48
C SER A 136 -17.46 -1.46 23.33
N LEU A 137 -18.47 -0.59 23.34
CA LEU A 137 -19.48 -0.55 22.27
C LEU A 137 -18.87 -0.21 20.91
N TYR A 138 -17.99 0.79 20.86
CA TYR A 138 -17.30 1.15 19.61
C TYR A 138 -16.41 0.00 19.12
N VAL A 139 -15.63 -0.61 20.01
CA VAL A 139 -14.74 -1.72 19.67
C VAL A 139 -15.54 -2.93 19.19
N CYS A 140 -16.64 -3.29 19.86
CA CYS A 140 -17.56 -4.34 19.42
C CYS A 140 -18.08 -4.06 18.01
N ARG A 141 -18.58 -2.85 17.76
CA ARG A 141 -19.07 -2.46 16.42
C ARG A 141 -17.97 -2.52 15.38
N PHE A 142 -16.76 -2.09 15.71
CA PHE A 142 -15.61 -2.10 14.79
C PHE A 142 -15.23 -3.51 14.34
N ILE A 143 -15.34 -4.52 15.21
CA ILE A 143 -15.12 -5.93 14.86
C ILE A 143 -16.38 -6.63 14.30
N GLY A 144 -17.43 -5.86 13.99
CA GLY A 144 -18.67 -6.38 13.41
C GLY A 144 -19.54 -7.13 14.42
N ARG A 145 -19.55 -6.68 15.68
CA ARG A 145 -20.33 -7.27 16.76
C ARG A 145 -21.20 -6.25 17.52
N ASN A 146 -22.34 -6.72 18.03
CA ASN A 146 -23.15 -5.92 18.96
C ASN A 146 -22.64 -6.07 20.40
N ALA A 147 -23.32 -5.44 21.37
CA ALA A 147 -22.95 -5.49 22.78
C ALA A 147 -23.06 -6.91 23.38
N GLN A 148 -23.88 -7.77 22.77
CA GLN A 148 -24.10 -9.16 23.13
C GLN A 148 -23.10 -10.11 22.44
N GLY A 149 -22.24 -9.59 21.56
CA GLY A 149 -21.23 -10.36 20.83
C GLY A 149 -21.73 -11.03 19.55
N GLU A 150 -22.97 -10.79 19.13
CA GLU A 150 -23.55 -11.32 17.90
C GLU A 150 -23.01 -10.54 16.69
N ARG A 151 -22.87 -11.22 15.54
CA ARG A 151 -22.39 -10.57 14.31
C ARG A 151 -23.43 -9.59 13.78
N VAL A 152 -22.98 -8.39 13.43
CA VAL A 152 -23.77 -7.34 12.78
C VAL A 152 -23.04 -6.84 11.54
N HIS A 153 -23.79 -6.59 10.48
CA HIS A 153 -23.25 -5.99 9.26
C HIS A 153 -22.98 -4.50 9.51
N ILE A 154 -21.72 -4.08 9.37
CA ILE A 154 -21.30 -2.66 9.51
C ILE A 154 -21.49 -1.91 8.17
N LEU A 155 -22.60 -2.16 7.47
CA LEU A 155 -22.90 -1.56 6.17
C LEU A 155 -24.28 -0.91 6.22
N GLU A 156 -24.43 0.11 7.05
CA GLU A 156 -25.34 1.24 6.83
C GLU A 156 -24.64 2.54 7.26
#